data_AF-A0AAV4FFS8-F1
#
_entry.id   AF-A0AAV4FFS8-F1
#
_cell.length_a   1.000
_cell.length_b   1.000
_cell.length_c   1.000
_cell.angle_alpha   90.00
_cell.angle_beta   90.00
_cell.angle_gamma   90.00
#
_symmetry.space_group_name_H-M   'P 1'
#
loop_
_entity.id
_entity.type
_entity.pdbx_description
1 polymer ?
#
loop_
_entity_poly.entity_id
_entity_poly.type
_entity_poly.pdbx_seq_one_letter_code
_entity_poly.pdbx_strand_id
1 'polypeptide(L)'
;MRIRELKLEMTGSVKSRTVTIVGPRGTLVRSFKHLPVDISQPIKKQLKVEKWFGKHKELAAVRTVCSHIENMIKGVTLGFLYKMRAVYAHFPINVIVHKDNSHVEIKNFLGEKFTRHVDMLKGVTFKPSGVKDEFIVQGNDIELVSRSAALIQQSTAVKNKDIRKFLDGIYVSDKTTVESDI
;
A
#
# COMPACT_ATOMS: atom_id res chain seq x y z
N MET A 1 -15.07 27.73 -1.32
CA MET A 1 -14.99 26.89 -0.09
C MET A 1 -15.29 25.45 -0.49
N ARG A 2 -14.56 24.47 0.03
CA ARG A 2 -14.89 23.05 -0.18
C ARG A 2 -14.90 22.32 1.14
N ILE A 3 -16.00 21.62 1.39
CA ILE A 3 -16.24 20.81 2.59
C ILE A 3 -16.49 19.39 2.11
N ARG A 4 -15.89 18.42 2.81
CA ARG A 4 -16.25 17.02 2.68
C ARG A 4 -16.40 16.39 4.05
N GLU A 5 -17.37 15.50 4.15
CA GLU A 5 -17.66 14.75 5.34
C GLU A 5 -17.47 13.27 5.06
N LEU A 6 -16.82 12.59 5.99
CA LEU A 6 -16.56 11.16 5.95
C LEU A 6 -17.25 10.53 7.14
N LYS A 7 -18.13 9.57 6.86
CA LYS A 7 -18.71 8.71 7.89
C LYS A 7 -17.65 7.70 8.32
N LEU A 8 -17.43 7.63 9.61
CA LEU A 8 -16.60 6.61 10.23
C LEU A 8 -17.52 5.53 10.80
N GLU A 9 -17.36 4.29 10.39
CA GLU A 9 -18.01 3.18 11.11
C GLU A 9 -17.28 2.91 12.44
N MET A 10 -15.99 3.30 12.49
CA MET A 10 -15.03 3.03 13.55
C MET A 10 -14.65 4.27 14.39
N THR A 11 -13.82 4.08 15.41
CA THR A 11 -13.32 5.16 16.27
C THR A 11 -12.16 5.88 15.57
N GLY A 12 -12.42 7.12 15.14
CA GLY A 12 -11.40 8.04 14.63
C GLY A 12 -11.19 9.21 15.59
N SER A 13 -9.94 9.63 15.76
CA SER A 13 -9.55 10.81 16.53
C SER A 13 -8.68 11.73 15.67
N VAL A 14 -8.87 13.05 15.81
CA VAL A 14 -8.05 14.06 15.13
C VAL A 14 -7.47 15.02 16.15
N LYS A 15 -6.14 15.17 16.12
CA LYS A 15 -5.42 16.16 16.93
C LYS A 15 -4.34 16.82 16.09
N SER A 16 -4.35 18.15 16.00
CA SER A 16 -3.33 18.92 15.26
C SER A 16 -3.07 18.39 13.83
N ARG A 17 -4.15 18.22 13.05
CA ARG A 17 -4.13 17.65 11.67
C ARG A 17 -3.48 16.27 11.56
N THR A 18 -3.38 15.54 12.68
CA THR A 18 -2.95 14.16 12.73
C THR A 18 -4.18 13.31 12.99
N VAL A 19 -4.45 12.40 12.06
CA VAL A 19 -5.63 11.52 12.07
C VAL A 19 -5.17 10.15 12.58
N THR A 20 -5.87 9.66 13.60
CA THR A 20 -5.70 8.31 14.13
C THR A 20 -6.99 7.54 13.92
N ILE A 21 -6.90 6.39 13.26
CA ILE A 21 -8.04 5.50 13.02
C ILE A 21 -7.75 4.18 13.71
N VAL A 22 -8.70 3.74 14.53
CA VAL A 22 -8.64 2.49 15.29
C VAL A 22 -9.71 1.56 14.74
N GLY A 23 -9.31 0.37 14.30
CA GLY A 23 -10.20 -0.67 13.80
C GLY A 23 -9.85 -2.05 14.35
N PRO A 24 -10.58 -3.10 13.93
CA PRO A 24 -10.39 -4.46 14.42
C PRO A 24 -8.99 -5.01 14.13
N ARG A 25 -8.41 -4.68 12.97
CA ARG A 25 -7.08 -5.19 12.56
C ARG A 25 -5.90 -4.40 13.13
N GLY A 26 -6.16 -3.26 13.78
CA GLY A 26 -5.12 -2.44 14.40
C GLY A 26 -5.38 -0.94 14.32
N THR A 27 -4.30 -0.17 14.49
CA THR A 27 -4.35 1.30 14.51
C THR A 27 -3.45 1.89 13.43
N LEU A 28 -3.95 2.92 12.74
CA LEU A 28 -3.18 3.67 11.76
C LEU A 28 -3.16 5.15 12.16
N VAL A 29 -1.98 5.74 12.11
CA VAL A 29 -1.73 7.14 12.45
C VAL A 29 -1.09 7.83 11.25
N ARG A 30 -1.67 8.95 10.82
CA ARG A 30 -1.15 9.73 9.68
C ARG A 30 -1.22 11.22 9.94
N SER A 31 -0.16 11.94 9.58
CA SER A 31 -0.08 13.39 9.72
C SER A 31 -0.30 14.12 8.40
N PHE A 32 -1.20 15.11 8.40
CA PHE A 32 -1.47 16.00 7.27
C PHE A 32 -1.00 17.44 7.53
N LYS A 33 -0.05 17.64 8.46
CA LYS A 33 0.45 18.97 8.85
C LYS A 33 1.06 19.78 7.69
N HIS A 34 1.55 19.09 6.65
CA HIS A 34 2.11 19.71 5.45
C HIS A 34 1.05 20.39 4.57
N LEU A 35 -0.24 20.04 4.73
CA LEU A 35 -1.34 20.64 3.98
C LEU A 35 -2.06 21.70 4.83
N PRO A 36 -2.35 22.89 4.27
CA PRO A 36 -3.07 23.94 4.97
C PRO A 36 -4.58 23.68 4.93
N VAL A 37 -5.03 22.52 5.44
CA VAL A 37 -6.43 22.07 5.44
C VAL A 37 -6.90 21.94 6.89
N ASP A 38 -8.16 22.29 7.15
CA ASP A 38 -8.77 22.13 8.47
C ASP A 38 -9.47 20.77 8.55
N ILE A 39 -9.20 20.03 9.64
CA ILE A 39 -9.73 18.69 9.87
C ILE A 39 -10.36 18.69 11.26
N SER A 40 -11.67 18.57 11.31
CA SER A 40 -12.46 18.58 12.54
C SER A 40 -13.35 17.36 12.64
N GLN A 41 -13.78 17.04 13.87
CA GLN A 41 -14.73 15.98 14.16
C GLN A 41 -15.98 16.60 14.81
N PRO A 42 -16.90 17.18 14.02
CA PRO A 42 -18.07 17.88 14.56
C PRO A 42 -19.04 16.93 15.27
N ILE A 43 -19.14 15.68 14.80
CA ILE A 43 -20.03 14.65 15.35
C ILE A 43 -19.20 13.41 15.67
N LYS A 44 -19.57 12.68 16.75
CA LYS A 44 -18.99 11.35 17.02
C LYS A 44 -19.19 10.49 15.76
N LYS A 45 -18.11 9.89 15.26
CA LYS A 45 -18.08 9.10 14.02
C LYS A 45 -18.22 9.86 12.68
N GLN A 46 -17.99 11.16 12.64
CA GLN A 46 -17.94 11.90 11.38
C GLN A 46 -16.74 12.84 11.33
N LEU A 47 -15.89 12.69 10.31
CA LEU A 47 -14.78 13.60 10.06
C LEU A 47 -15.16 14.61 8.99
N LYS A 48 -14.93 15.88 9.29
CA LYS A 48 -15.11 16.99 8.37
C LYS A 48 -13.75 17.52 7.95
N VAL A 49 -13.51 17.57 6.65
CA VAL A 49 -12.31 18.14 6.05
C VAL A 49 -12.73 19.37 5.25
N GLU A 50 -12.21 20.54 5.60
CA GLU A 50 -12.57 21.79 4.96
C GLU A 50 -11.37 22.68 4.62
N LYS A 51 -11.54 23.46 3.56
CA LYS A 51 -10.59 24.50 3.17
C LYS A 51 -11.32 25.81 2.87
N TRP A 52 -11.00 26.81 3.68
CA TRP A 52 -11.39 28.20 3.49
C TRP A 52 -10.51 28.86 2.43
N PHE A 53 -11.13 29.64 1.54
CA PHE A 53 -10.46 30.43 0.49
C PHE A 53 -9.39 29.69 -0.34
N GLY A 54 -9.59 28.38 -0.57
CA GLY A 54 -8.60 27.57 -1.28
C GLY A 54 -8.50 27.88 -2.77
N LYS A 55 -7.27 28.00 -3.28
CA LYS A 55 -6.98 28.02 -4.73
C LYS A 55 -7.23 26.63 -5.35
N HIS A 56 -7.34 26.54 -6.67
CA HIS A 56 -7.65 25.27 -7.37
C HIS A 56 -6.79 24.07 -6.91
N LYS A 57 -5.47 24.26 -6.75
CA LYS A 57 -4.56 23.22 -6.25
C LYS A 57 -4.86 22.77 -4.81
N GLU A 58 -5.25 23.71 -3.95
CA GLU A 58 -5.57 23.42 -2.54
C GLU A 58 -6.94 22.76 -2.39
N LEU A 59 -7.91 23.10 -3.25
CA LEU A 59 -9.22 22.45 -3.30
C LEU A 59 -9.12 20.98 -3.74
N ALA A 60 -8.09 20.63 -4.52
CA ALA A 60 -7.80 19.24 -4.87
C ALA A 60 -7.23 18.47 -3.66
N ALA A 61 -6.40 19.11 -2.83
CA ALA A 61 -5.81 18.49 -1.64
C ALA A 61 -6.87 18.00 -0.64
N VAL A 62 -8.02 18.69 -0.51
CA VAL A 62 -9.15 18.23 0.31
C VAL A 62 -9.60 16.82 -0.10
N ARG A 63 -9.71 16.55 -1.42
CA ARG A 63 -10.09 15.23 -1.92
C ARG A 63 -9.01 14.19 -1.63
N THR A 64 -7.74 14.55 -1.78
CA THR A 64 -6.60 13.67 -1.47
C THR A 64 -6.60 13.24 0.00
N VAL A 65 -6.79 14.19 0.93
CA VAL A 65 -6.91 13.88 2.36
C VAL A 65 -8.07 12.93 2.62
N CYS A 66 -9.24 13.18 2.01
CA CYS A 66 -10.39 12.28 2.17
C CYS A 66 -10.08 10.86 1.70
N SER A 67 -9.46 10.69 0.52
CA SER A 67 -9.10 9.37 0.00
C SER A 67 -8.06 8.65 0.85
N HIS A 68 -7.10 9.37 1.44
CA HIS A 68 -6.18 8.74 2.39
C HIS A 68 -6.90 8.23 3.65
N ILE A 69 -7.86 9.00 4.18
CA ILE A 69 -8.65 8.59 5.34
C ILE A 69 -9.54 7.38 4.98
N GLU A 70 -10.21 7.38 3.82
CA GLU A 70 -10.98 6.23 3.33
C GLU A 70 -10.12 4.97 3.21
N ASN A 71 -8.90 5.10 2.68
CA ASN A 71 -7.96 3.98 2.60
C ASN A 71 -7.50 3.50 3.99
N MET A 72 -7.26 4.41 4.93
CA MET A 72 -6.94 4.03 6.31
C MET A 72 -8.10 3.28 6.97
N ILE A 73 -9.36 3.69 6.74
CA ILE A 73 -10.55 2.97 7.24
C ILE A 73 -10.60 1.56 6.66
N LYS A 74 -10.54 1.42 5.34
CA LYS A 74 -10.52 0.10 4.66
C LYS A 74 -9.37 -0.79 5.14
N GLY A 75 -8.22 -0.19 5.40
CA GLY A 75 -7.03 -0.89 5.89
C GLY A 75 -7.19 -1.48 7.28
N VAL A 76 -7.82 -0.75 8.21
CA VAL A 76 -8.05 -1.26 9.57
C VAL A 76 -9.25 -2.20 9.69
N THR A 77 -10.19 -2.15 8.73
CA THR A 77 -11.34 -3.07 8.70
C THR A 77 -11.01 -4.34 7.95
N LEU A 78 -10.63 -4.26 6.67
CA LEU A 78 -10.50 -5.41 5.77
C LEU A 78 -9.04 -5.82 5.52
N GLY A 79 -8.11 -4.88 5.65
CA GLY A 79 -6.71 -5.04 5.28
C GLY A 79 -6.51 -5.08 3.75
N PHE A 80 -5.28 -4.81 3.30
CA PHE A 80 -4.91 -4.84 1.88
C PHE A 80 -4.10 -6.09 1.54
N LEU A 81 -4.43 -6.72 0.41
CA LEU A 81 -3.79 -7.91 -0.11
C LEU A 81 -3.42 -7.68 -1.58
N TYR A 82 -2.13 -7.67 -1.88
CA TYR A 82 -1.62 -7.56 -3.26
C TYR A 82 -1.07 -8.91 -3.67
N LYS A 83 -1.62 -9.47 -4.74
CA LYS A 83 -1.08 -10.67 -5.36
C LYS A 83 -0.02 -10.26 -6.36
N MET A 84 1.14 -10.89 -6.28
CA MET A 84 2.26 -10.70 -7.19
C MET A 84 2.59 -12.01 -7.89
N ARG A 85 2.94 -11.97 -9.17
CA ARG A 85 3.34 -13.13 -9.95
C ARG A 85 4.71 -12.92 -10.56
N ALA A 86 5.56 -13.95 -10.45
CA ALA A 86 6.83 -14.02 -11.16
C ALA A 86 6.59 -14.56 -12.57
N VAL A 87 7.09 -13.82 -13.56
CA VAL A 87 7.00 -14.16 -14.98
C VAL A 87 8.42 -14.33 -15.51
N TYR A 88 8.66 -15.41 -16.24
CA TYR A 88 9.95 -15.72 -16.85
C TYR A 88 9.76 -16.53 -18.13
N ALA A 89 10.66 -16.35 -19.10
CA ALA A 89 10.67 -17.16 -20.32
C ALA A 89 11.55 -18.41 -20.21
N HIS A 90 12.80 -18.25 -19.77
CA HIS A 90 13.81 -19.32 -19.84
C HIS A 90 14.47 -19.64 -18.49
N PHE A 91 14.81 -18.61 -17.71
CA PHE A 91 15.45 -18.78 -16.40
C PHE A 91 14.40 -18.68 -15.29
N PRO A 92 14.09 -19.76 -14.56
CA PRO A 92 13.12 -19.70 -13.47
C PRO A 92 13.63 -18.81 -12.34
N ILE A 93 12.78 -17.88 -11.90
CA ILE A 93 13.10 -16.91 -10.84
C ILE A 93 12.85 -17.57 -9.48
N ASN A 94 13.89 -17.66 -8.66
CA ASN A 94 13.78 -18.23 -7.31
C ASN A 94 13.58 -17.11 -6.30
N VAL A 95 12.41 -17.06 -5.66
CA VAL A 95 12.10 -16.10 -4.61
C VAL A 95 12.12 -16.82 -3.27
N ILE A 96 13.06 -16.45 -2.41
CA ILE A 96 13.21 -16.99 -1.07
C ILE A 96 12.69 -15.95 -0.08
N VAL A 97 11.70 -16.37 0.71
CA VAL A 97 11.15 -15.56 1.79
C VAL A 97 11.86 -15.94 3.09
N HIS A 98 12.45 -14.98 3.78
CA HIS A 98 13.06 -15.22 5.10
C HIS A 98 11.98 -15.54 6.14
N LYS A 99 12.34 -16.31 7.18
CA LYS A 99 11.40 -16.79 8.21
C LYS A 99 10.62 -15.67 8.90
N ASP A 100 11.21 -14.48 8.98
CA ASP A 100 10.59 -13.31 9.61
C ASP A 100 9.61 -12.55 8.68
N ASN A 101 9.47 -12.99 7.42
CA ASN A 101 8.66 -12.36 6.35
C ASN A 101 8.97 -10.87 6.08
N SER A 102 10.10 -10.38 6.60
CA SER A 102 10.56 -8.99 6.50
C SER A 102 11.50 -8.75 5.32
N HIS A 103 12.16 -9.80 4.81
CA HIS A 103 13.14 -9.70 3.73
C HIS A 103 12.87 -10.75 2.66
N VAL A 104 13.04 -10.36 1.40
CA VAL A 104 12.87 -11.21 0.23
C VAL A 104 14.18 -11.26 -0.54
N GLU A 105 14.64 -12.46 -0.85
CA GLU A 105 15.79 -12.69 -1.73
C GLU A 105 15.31 -13.20 -3.08
N ILE A 106 15.73 -12.54 -4.16
CA ILE A 106 15.40 -12.93 -5.53
C ILE A 106 16.69 -13.40 -6.20
N LYS A 107 16.71 -14.66 -6.63
CA LYS A 107 17.85 -15.33 -7.25
C LYS A 107 17.50 -15.73 -8.68
N ASN A 108 18.54 -15.87 -9.50
CA ASN A 108 18.45 -16.36 -10.88
C ASN A 108 17.57 -15.48 -11.81
N PHE A 109 17.38 -14.20 -11.49
CA PHE A 109 16.67 -13.28 -12.36
C PHE A 109 17.48 -13.09 -13.67
N LEU A 110 16.89 -13.42 -14.82
CA LEU A 110 17.54 -13.36 -16.14
C LEU A 110 18.87 -14.15 -16.23
N GLY A 111 19.07 -15.15 -15.36
CA GLY A 111 20.32 -15.91 -15.27
C GLY A 111 21.47 -15.19 -14.55
N GLU A 112 21.18 -14.11 -13.82
CA GLU A 112 22.16 -13.43 -12.99
C GLU A 112 22.60 -14.31 -11.80
N LYS A 113 23.92 -14.30 -11.51
CA LYS A 113 24.47 -14.94 -10.29
C LYS A 113 24.27 -14.10 -9.03
N PHE A 114 24.00 -12.80 -9.18
CA PHE A 114 23.79 -11.89 -8.07
C PHE A 114 22.41 -12.12 -7.42
N THR A 115 22.37 -12.10 -6.09
CA THR A 115 21.11 -12.19 -5.33
C THR A 115 20.61 -10.78 -5.03
N ARG A 116 19.37 -10.50 -5.40
CA ARG A 116 18.74 -9.20 -5.14
C ARG A 116 17.99 -9.28 -3.81
N HIS A 117 18.35 -8.42 -2.87
CA HIS A 117 17.72 -8.33 -1.56
C HIS A 117 16.72 -7.18 -1.53
N VAL A 118 15.52 -7.42 -1.04
CA VAL A 118 14.47 -6.41 -0.88
C VAL A 118 13.87 -6.49 0.51
N ASP A 119 13.96 -5.39 1.25
CA ASP A 119 13.42 -5.27 2.60
C ASP A 119 11.99 -4.76 2.56
N MET A 120 11.09 -5.43 3.27
CA MET A 120 9.70 -5.03 3.41
C MET A 120 9.57 -3.90 4.44
N LEU A 121 8.59 -3.03 4.22
CA LEU A 121 8.27 -1.97 5.16
C LEU A 121 7.61 -2.53 6.42
N LYS A 122 7.79 -1.84 7.55
CA LYS A 122 7.25 -2.27 8.85
C LYS A 122 5.73 -2.45 8.78
N GLY A 123 5.24 -3.59 9.27
CA GLY A 123 3.81 -3.92 9.28
C GLY A 123 3.28 -4.51 7.97
N VAL A 124 4.15 -4.75 6.98
CA VAL A 124 3.83 -5.49 5.76
C VAL A 124 4.47 -6.87 5.86
N THR A 125 3.74 -7.90 5.45
CA THR A 125 4.27 -9.27 5.38
C THR A 125 4.20 -9.78 3.96
N PHE A 126 5.25 -10.47 3.53
CA PHE A 126 5.34 -11.13 2.24
C PHE A 126 5.29 -12.64 2.44
N LYS A 127 4.38 -13.34 1.75
CA LYS A 127 4.17 -14.79 1.91
C LYS A 127 3.91 -15.46 0.56
N PRO A 128 4.30 -16.73 0.36
CA PRO A 128 3.85 -17.50 -0.80
C PRO A 128 2.34 -17.81 -0.70
N SER A 129 1.62 -17.71 -1.82
CA SER A 129 0.16 -17.97 -1.91
C SER A 129 -0.18 -19.48 -1.81
N GLY A 130 0.80 -20.34 -2.08
CA GLY A 130 0.61 -21.79 -2.29
C GLY A 130 0.39 -22.16 -3.76
N VAL A 131 0.01 -21.19 -4.59
CA VAL A 131 0.08 -21.28 -6.06
C VAL A 131 1.52 -21.06 -6.51
N LYS A 132 1.97 -21.84 -7.49
CA LYS A 132 3.32 -21.71 -8.05
C LYS A 132 3.54 -20.31 -8.62
N ASP A 133 4.72 -19.74 -8.34
CA ASP A 133 5.17 -18.43 -8.82
C ASP A 133 4.27 -17.25 -8.39
N GLU A 134 3.41 -17.45 -7.39
CA GLU A 134 2.51 -16.43 -6.84
C GLU A 134 2.83 -16.11 -5.37
N PHE A 135 2.91 -14.81 -5.08
CA PHE A 135 3.22 -14.26 -3.77
C PHE A 135 2.16 -13.27 -3.33
N ILE A 136 1.99 -13.15 -2.03
CA ILE A 136 1.02 -12.28 -1.40
C ILE A 136 1.79 -11.27 -0.54
N VAL A 137 1.55 -9.98 -0.82
CA VAL A 137 1.98 -8.86 0.03
C VAL A 137 0.74 -8.39 0.78
N GLN A 138 0.75 -8.50 2.11
CA GLN A 138 -0.40 -8.12 2.93
C GLN A 138 0.00 -7.12 4.02
N GLY A 139 -0.91 -6.22 4.37
CA GLY A 139 -0.72 -5.24 5.43
C GLY A 139 -1.93 -4.34 5.63
N ASN A 140 -1.92 -3.53 6.69
CA ASN A 140 -3.03 -2.63 7.01
C ASN A 140 -2.93 -1.28 6.29
N ASP A 141 -1.72 -0.78 6.01
CA ASP A 141 -1.52 0.49 5.29
C ASP A 141 -1.28 0.24 3.80
N ILE A 142 -2.17 0.76 2.95
CA ILE A 142 -2.07 0.63 1.49
C ILE A 142 -0.76 1.20 0.93
N GLU A 143 -0.22 2.26 1.54
CA GLU A 143 0.98 2.92 1.03
C GLU A 143 2.22 2.11 1.29
N LEU A 144 2.29 1.48 2.47
CA LEU A 144 3.39 0.58 2.81
C LEU A 144 3.31 -0.71 1.99
N VAL A 145 2.11 -1.28 1.83
CA VAL A 145 1.89 -2.48 1.00
C VAL A 145 2.27 -2.21 -0.46
N SER A 146 1.73 -1.13 -1.04
CA SER A 146 1.98 -0.75 -2.43
C SER A 146 3.45 -0.41 -2.68
N ARG A 147 4.10 0.32 -1.74
CA ARG A 147 5.52 0.65 -1.85
C ARG A 147 6.41 -0.59 -1.74
N SER A 148 6.07 -1.53 -0.87
CA SER A 148 6.83 -2.78 -0.74
C SER A 148 6.73 -3.61 -2.04
N ALA A 149 5.54 -3.72 -2.62
CA ALA A 149 5.35 -4.35 -3.92
C ALA A 149 6.13 -3.65 -5.05
N ALA A 150 6.14 -2.30 -5.05
CA ALA A 150 6.89 -1.51 -6.02
C ALA A 150 8.41 -1.72 -5.90
N LEU A 151 8.95 -1.85 -4.69
CA LEU A 151 10.37 -2.14 -4.47
C LEU A 151 10.78 -3.49 -5.07
N ILE A 152 9.94 -4.52 -4.92
CA ILE A 152 10.16 -5.84 -5.53
C ILE A 152 10.17 -5.74 -7.06
N GLN A 153 9.18 -5.05 -7.63
CA GLN A 153 9.09 -4.87 -9.08
C GLN A 153 10.27 -4.06 -9.64
N GLN A 154 10.66 -2.97 -8.98
CA GLN A 154 11.82 -2.16 -9.39
C GLN A 154 13.13 -2.93 -9.29
N SER A 155 13.27 -3.79 -8.27
CA SER A 155 14.41 -4.69 -8.12
C SER A 155 14.49 -5.70 -9.26
N THR A 156 13.36 -6.13 -9.83
CA THR A 156 13.29 -7.09 -10.95
C THR A 156 13.04 -6.44 -12.31
N ALA A 157 13.37 -5.16 -12.46
CA ALA A 157 13.26 -4.48 -13.75
C ALA A 157 14.47 -4.77 -14.65
N VAL A 158 14.21 -5.26 -15.86
CA VAL A 158 15.24 -5.47 -16.89
C VAL A 158 15.82 -4.13 -17.33
N LYS A 159 17.16 -4.04 -17.35
CA LYS A 159 17.91 -2.87 -17.83
C LYS A 159 18.74 -3.23 -19.06
N ASN A 160 19.01 -2.24 -19.92
CA ASN A 160 19.87 -2.37 -21.11
C ASN A 160 19.47 -3.48 -22.10
N LYS A 161 18.18 -3.84 -22.14
CA LYS A 161 17.58 -4.76 -23.13
C LYS A 161 16.22 -4.24 -23.57
N ASP A 162 15.69 -4.78 -24.67
CA ASP A 162 14.35 -4.45 -25.13
C ASP A 162 13.26 -5.04 -24.22
N ILE A 163 12.59 -4.16 -23.49
CA ILE A 163 11.51 -4.49 -22.55
C ILE A 163 10.28 -5.12 -23.21
N ARG A 164 10.13 -5.02 -24.54
CA ARG A 164 9.01 -5.62 -25.27
C ARG A 164 9.24 -7.10 -25.55
N LYS A 165 10.51 -7.52 -25.56
CA LYS A 165 10.92 -8.91 -25.76
C LYS A 165 11.23 -9.62 -24.44
N PHE A 166 11.84 -8.92 -23.50
CA PHE A 166 12.17 -9.43 -22.18
C PHE A 166 11.15 -8.95 -21.15
N LEU A 167 10.10 -9.75 -20.97
CA LEU A 167 9.00 -9.49 -20.01
C LEU A 167 9.24 -10.17 -18.65
N ASP A 168 10.46 -10.66 -18.41
CA ASP A 168 10.84 -11.32 -17.16
C ASP A 168 10.79 -10.31 -16.01
N GLY A 169 10.11 -10.66 -14.92
CA GLY A 169 9.92 -9.76 -13.78
C GLY A 169 8.89 -10.27 -12.78
N ILE A 170 8.73 -9.55 -11.68
CA ILE A 170 7.68 -9.80 -10.70
C ILE A 170 6.68 -8.65 -10.75
N TYR A 171 5.42 -8.95 -11.05
CA TYR A 171 4.37 -7.96 -11.27
C TYR A 171 3.21 -8.15 -10.31
N VAL A 172 2.51 -7.05 -9.97
CA VAL A 172 1.25 -7.12 -9.24
C VAL A 172 0.15 -7.59 -10.20
N SER A 173 -0.46 -8.74 -9.90
CA SER A 173 -1.56 -9.30 -10.69
C SER A 173 -2.91 -8.75 -10.23
N ASP A 174 -3.19 -8.83 -8.93
CA ASP A 174 -4.45 -8.40 -8.34
C ASP A 174 -4.25 -7.54 -7.10
N LYS A 175 -5.20 -6.63 -6.87
CA LYS A 175 -5.29 -5.82 -5.65
C LYS A 175 -6.64 -6.10 -5.01
N THR A 176 -6.62 -6.82 -3.90
CA THR A 176 -7.81 -7.21 -3.15
C THR A 176 -7.67 -6.82 -1.68
N THR A 177 -8.65 -7.18 -0.88
CA THR A 177 -8.60 -7.12 0.58
C THR A 177 -8.24 -8.47 1.17
N VAL A 178 -7.85 -8.49 2.44
CA VAL A 178 -7.54 -9.76 3.15
C VAL A 178 -8.82 -10.43 3.60
N GLU A 179 -9.73 -9.66 4.18
CA GLU A 179 -11.11 -10.09 4.45
C GLU A 179 -11.97 -9.75 3.24
N SER A 180 -12.73 -10.72 2.75
CA SER A 180 -13.73 -10.52 1.70
C SER A 180 -14.90 -9.73 2.29
N ASP A 181 -15.29 -8.63 1.64
CA ASP A 181 -16.56 -7.97 1.92
C ASP A 181 -17.69 -9.02 1.77
N ILE A 182 -18.38 -9.33 2.88
CA ILE A 182 -19.59 -10.18 2.88
C ILE A 182 -20.78 -9.35 2.41
#